data_AF-A0A7L0EUM4-F1
#
_entry.id   AF-A0A7L0EUM4-F1
#
_cell.length_a   1.000
_cell.length_b   1.000
_cell.length_c   1.000
_cell.angle_alpha   90.00
_cell.angle_beta   90.00
_cell.angle_gamma   90.00
#
_symmetry.space_group_name_H-M   'P 1'
#
loop_
_entity.id
_entity.type
_entity.pdbx_description
1 polymer ?
#
loop_
_entity_poly.entity_id
_entity_poly.type
_entity_poly.pdbx_seq_one_letter_code
_entity_poly.pdbx_strand_id
1 'polypeptide(L)'
;LLPSVAPSKPECNILGTAEYGQTINLTCISHEGSPKPKYTWQSFDVQNEPRLLQTTEGELITLKNISADTSGFYICTSANIVGRESCNMTVSVMPPSMNIALYAGIIGGVVAAIIVIGILAYCCCCRQDKDTD
;
A
#
# COMPACT_ATOMS: atom_id res chain seq x y z
N LEU A 1 24.12 -40.04 1.90
CA LEU A 1 22.83 -39.34 2.12
C LEU A 1 23.15 -37.87 2.31
N LEU A 2 22.49 -36.96 1.59
CA LEU A 2 22.63 -35.52 1.86
C LEU A 2 21.98 -35.21 3.22
N PRO A 3 22.59 -34.34 4.04
CA PRO A 3 21.99 -33.96 5.31
C PRO A 3 20.69 -33.18 5.08
N SER A 4 19.63 -33.61 5.77
CA SER A 4 18.34 -32.93 5.78
C SER A 4 18.24 -32.02 7.00
N VAL A 5 17.80 -30.79 6.80
CA VAL A 5 17.74 -29.73 7.80
C VAL A 5 16.37 -29.05 7.70
N ALA A 6 15.76 -28.74 8.84
CA ALA A 6 14.50 -27.99 8.87
C ALA A 6 14.68 -26.59 8.26
N PRO A 7 13.62 -25.98 7.72
CA PRO A 7 13.72 -24.61 7.23
C PRO A 7 14.02 -23.64 8.39
N SER A 8 14.80 -22.60 8.13
CA SER A 8 14.92 -21.49 9.08
C SER A 8 13.65 -20.65 9.11
N LYS A 9 13.48 -19.84 10.17
CA LYS A 9 12.38 -18.87 10.26
C LYS A 9 12.37 -17.98 9.01
N PRO A 10 11.27 -17.96 8.23
CA PRO A 10 11.26 -17.21 6.97
C PRO A 10 11.30 -15.71 7.23
N GLU A 11 12.06 -15.01 6.39
CA GLU A 11 12.11 -13.56 6.31
C GLU A 11 10.98 -13.08 5.41
N CYS A 12 10.19 -12.13 5.92
CA CYS A 12 8.93 -11.74 5.33
C CYS A 12 8.83 -10.25 5.10
N ASN A 13 8.70 -9.85 3.84
CA ASN A 13 8.81 -8.46 3.42
C ASN A 13 7.61 -8.04 2.57
N ILE A 14 7.25 -6.76 2.69
CA ILE A 14 6.26 -6.09 1.84
C ILE A 14 7.03 -5.23 0.84
N LEU A 15 6.86 -5.51 -0.45
CA LEU A 15 7.49 -4.77 -1.53
C LEU A 15 6.45 -3.89 -2.23
N GLY A 16 6.69 -2.58 -2.21
CA GLY A 16 5.79 -1.56 -2.75
C GLY A 16 5.11 -0.73 -1.66
N THR A 17 4.22 0.18 -2.07
CA THR A 17 3.50 1.09 -1.17
C THR A 17 2.08 0.58 -0.95
N ALA A 18 1.69 0.35 0.30
CA ALA A 18 0.36 -0.13 0.67
C ALA A 18 -0.69 1.01 0.65
N GLU A 19 -0.92 1.60 -0.52
CA GLU A 19 -1.93 2.64 -0.74
C GLU A 19 -3.09 2.13 -1.60
N TYR A 20 -4.30 2.69 -1.44
CA TYR A 20 -5.48 2.27 -2.21
C TYR A 20 -5.23 2.23 -3.72
N GLY A 21 -5.66 1.14 -4.35
CA GLY A 21 -5.54 0.90 -5.78
C GLY A 21 -4.15 0.44 -6.24
N GLN A 22 -3.13 0.45 -5.36
CA GLN A 22 -1.79 0.01 -5.70
C GLN A 22 -1.67 -1.51 -5.82
N THR A 23 -0.51 -1.96 -6.29
CA THR A 23 -0.11 -3.37 -6.30
C THR A 23 1.13 -3.54 -5.44
N ILE A 24 1.10 -4.51 -4.53
CA ILE A 24 2.23 -4.86 -3.66
C ILE A 24 2.56 -6.34 -3.80
N ASN A 25 3.81 -6.71 -3.51
CA ASN A 25 4.25 -8.09 -3.43
C ASN A 25 4.62 -8.43 -1.99
N LEU A 26 4.18 -9.59 -1.52
CA LEU A 26 4.58 -10.15 -0.24
C LEU A 26 5.59 -11.26 -0.50
N THR A 27 6.75 -11.22 0.14
CA THR A 27 7.78 -12.26 0.03
C THR A 27 7.95 -13.02 1.33
N CYS A 28 8.37 -14.27 1.20
CA CYS A 28 8.63 -15.20 2.30
C CYS A 28 9.73 -16.17 1.89
N ILE A 29 10.90 -16.05 2.52
CA ILE A 29 12.09 -16.82 2.15
C ILE A 29 12.79 -17.32 3.41
N SER A 30 13.02 -18.63 3.49
CA SER A 30 13.93 -19.23 4.47
C SER A 30 15.32 -19.35 3.85
N HIS A 31 16.34 -18.80 4.53
CA HIS A 31 17.74 -18.86 4.07
C HIS A 31 18.38 -20.24 4.25
N GLU A 32 17.79 -21.10 5.08
CA GLU A 32 18.21 -22.48 5.33
C GLU A 32 17.03 -23.44 5.14
N GLY A 33 17.35 -24.69 4.79
CA GLY A 33 16.36 -25.75 4.63
C GLY A 33 16.77 -26.74 3.54
N SER A 34 16.89 -28.02 3.91
CA SER A 34 17.26 -29.11 2.99
C SER A 34 16.39 -30.34 3.28
N PRO A 35 15.61 -30.86 2.31
CA PRO A 35 15.40 -30.37 0.95
C PRO A 35 14.78 -28.96 0.90
N LYS A 36 14.82 -28.32 -0.28
CA LYS A 36 14.29 -26.96 -0.47
C LYS A 36 12.84 -26.89 0.03
N PRO A 37 12.50 -25.92 0.90
CA PRO A 37 11.15 -25.80 1.43
C PRO A 37 10.13 -25.38 0.36
N LYS A 38 8.89 -25.78 0.59
CA LYS A 38 7.70 -25.26 -0.09
C LYS A 38 7.06 -24.19 0.79
N TYR A 39 6.44 -23.21 0.15
CA TYR A 39 5.87 -22.05 0.81
C TYR A 39 4.36 -22.01 0.59
N THR A 40 3.63 -21.74 1.67
CA THR A 40 2.17 -21.65 1.68
C THR A 40 1.72 -20.41 2.42
N TRP A 41 0.64 -19.79 1.94
CA TRP A 41 0.13 -18.53 2.45
C TRP A 41 -1.30 -18.67 2.97
N GLN A 42 -1.56 -17.97 4.07
CA GLN A 42 -2.89 -17.77 4.65
C GLN A 42 -3.09 -16.27 4.87
N SER A 43 -4.32 -15.79 4.68
CA SER A 43 -4.66 -14.41 5.01
C SER A 43 -5.84 -14.38 5.96
N PHE A 44 -5.82 -13.38 6.83
CA PHE A 44 -6.87 -13.08 7.78
C PHE A 44 -7.17 -11.58 7.69
N ASP A 45 -8.43 -11.20 7.86
CA ASP A 45 -8.81 -9.80 7.93
C ASP A 45 -8.39 -9.15 9.27
N VAL A 46 -8.78 -7.90 9.47
CA VAL A 46 -8.47 -7.14 10.69
C VAL A 46 -9.25 -7.64 11.92
N GLN A 47 -10.32 -8.42 11.74
CA GLN A 47 -11.03 -9.14 12.80
C GLN A 47 -10.43 -10.53 13.07
N ASN A 48 -9.35 -10.89 12.35
CA ASN A 48 -8.69 -12.19 12.43
C ASN A 48 -9.55 -13.35 11.89
N GLU A 49 -10.46 -13.05 10.95
CA GLU A 49 -11.23 -14.06 10.22
C GLU A 49 -10.49 -14.52 8.96
N PRO A 50 -10.48 -15.83 8.62
CA PRO A 50 -9.81 -16.33 7.43
C PRO A 50 -10.36 -15.71 6.14
N ARG A 51 -9.45 -15.24 5.29
CA ARG A 51 -9.74 -14.66 3.96
C ARG A 51 -9.03 -15.46 2.87
N LEU A 52 -9.76 -15.74 1.79
CA LEU A 52 -9.22 -16.47 0.64
C LEU A 52 -8.25 -15.60 -0.17
N LEU A 53 -7.15 -16.21 -0.60
CA LEU A 53 -6.19 -15.62 -1.54
C LEU A 53 -6.33 -16.27 -2.92
N GLN A 54 -6.06 -15.49 -3.96
CA GLN A 54 -6.01 -16.01 -5.33
C GLN A 54 -4.80 -16.94 -5.54
N THR A 55 -3.67 -16.60 -4.92
CA THR A 55 -2.44 -17.40 -4.93
C THR A 55 -2.06 -17.71 -3.49
N THR A 56 -1.90 -19.00 -3.18
CA THR A 56 -1.58 -19.50 -1.83
C THR A 56 -0.23 -20.21 -1.76
N GLU A 57 0.49 -20.33 -2.87
CA GLU A 57 1.77 -21.06 -2.95
C GLU A 57 2.88 -20.20 -3.53
N GLY A 58 4.11 -20.47 -3.11
CA GLY A 58 5.32 -19.83 -3.62
C GLY A 58 5.98 -18.86 -2.65
N GLU A 59 7.23 -18.49 -2.94
CA GLU A 59 8.05 -17.55 -2.14
C GLU A 59 7.53 -16.11 -2.21
N LEU A 60 6.65 -15.81 -3.18
CA LEU A 60 6.08 -14.49 -3.42
C LEU A 60 4.62 -14.59 -3.84
N ILE A 61 3.77 -13.72 -3.29
CA ILE A 61 2.40 -13.49 -3.78
C ILE A 61 2.20 -12.01 -4.12
N THR A 62 1.36 -11.74 -5.12
CA THR A 62 1.04 -10.37 -5.56
C THR A 62 -0.39 -10.02 -5.18
N LEU A 63 -0.56 -8.91 -4.48
CA LEU A 63 -1.86 -8.32 -4.15
C LEU A 63 -2.09 -7.12 -5.06
N LYS A 64 -3.08 -7.23 -5.96
CA LYS A 64 -3.40 -6.19 -6.94
C LYS A 64 -4.61 -5.39 -6.50
N ASN A 65 -4.66 -4.11 -6.89
CA ASN A 65 -5.79 -3.23 -6.62
C ASN A 65 -6.22 -3.28 -5.14
N ILE A 66 -5.25 -3.05 -4.25
CA ILE A 66 -5.45 -3.23 -2.82
C ILE A 66 -6.43 -2.19 -2.25
N SER A 67 -7.25 -2.62 -1.30
CA SER A 67 -8.29 -1.82 -0.65
C SER A 67 -8.21 -1.94 0.88
N ALA A 68 -9.12 -1.28 1.60
CA ALA A 68 -9.25 -1.45 3.05
C ALA A 68 -9.43 -2.92 3.44
N ASP A 69 -10.22 -3.66 2.67
CA ASP A 69 -10.48 -5.10 2.86
C ASP A 69 -9.27 -5.99 2.58
N THR A 70 -8.20 -5.45 2.00
CA THR A 70 -6.92 -6.15 1.84
C THR A 70 -6.08 -6.08 3.13
N SER A 71 -6.37 -5.11 4.01
CA SER A 71 -5.68 -5.00 5.30
C SER A 71 -5.94 -6.22 6.18
N GLY A 72 -5.00 -6.52 7.07
CA GLY A 72 -5.08 -7.66 7.97
C GLY A 72 -3.74 -8.38 8.09
N PHE A 73 -3.80 -9.68 8.37
CA PHE A 73 -2.64 -10.50 8.68
C PHE A 73 -2.38 -11.50 7.56
N TYR A 74 -1.12 -11.63 7.18
CA TYR A 74 -0.68 -12.59 6.18
C TYR A 74 0.38 -13.49 6.81
N ILE A 75 0.10 -14.79 6.82
CA ILE A 75 0.97 -15.80 7.41
C ILE A 75 1.55 -16.63 6.28
N CYS A 76 2.87 -16.67 6.21
CA CYS A 76 3.57 -17.59 5.33
C CYS A 76 4.19 -18.72 6.14
N THR A 77 4.03 -19.94 5.66
CA THR A 77 4.67 -21.14 6.21
C THR A 77 5.64 -21.73 5.19
N SER A 78 6.90 -21.85 5.59
CA SER A 78 7.98 -22.54 4.90
C SER A 78 8.11 -23.97 5.45
N ALA A 79 8.07 -24.97 4.58
CA ALA A 79 7.92 -26.36 4.99
C ALA A 79 8.76 -27.33 4.15
N ASN A 80 9.46 -28.25 4.80
CA ASN A 80 10.03 -29.44 4.16
C ASN A 80 9.72 -30.70 4.97
N ILE A 81 10.34 -31.83 4.62
CA ILE A 81 10.10 -33.12 5.29
C ILE A 81 10.61 -33.17 6.73
N VAL A 82 11.51 -32.26 7.12
CA VAL A 82 12.12 -32.23 8.45
C VAL A 82 11.31 -31.36 9.41
N GLY A 83 10.76 -30.24 8.92
CA GLY A 83 10.03 -29.31 9.75
C GLY A 83 9.36 -28.18 8.99
N ARG A 84 8.73 -27.28 9.76
CA ARG A 84 8.01 -26.12 9.25
C ARG A 84 8.26 -24.91 10.15
N GLU A 85 8.43 -23.77 9.53
CA GLU A 85 8.57 -22.48 10.19
C GLU A 85 7.66 -21.44 9.53
N SER A 86 7.29 -20.40 10.26
CA SER A 86 6.35 -19.39 9.77
C SER A 86 6.70 -17.97 10.18
N CYS A 87 6.20 -17.02 9.40
CA CYS A 87 6.22 -15.60 9.71
C CYS A 87 4.78 -15.05 9.63
N ASN A 88 4.51 -14.00 10.38
CA ASN A 88 3.27 -13.23 10.28
C ASN A 88 3.63 -11.78 9.94
N MET A 89 2.98 -11.21 8.94
CA MET A 89 3.09 -9.81 8.58
C MET A 89 1.72 -9.12 8.65
N THR A 90 1.72 -7.86 9.08
CA THR A 90 0.51 -7.02 9.05
C THR A 90 0.56 -6.15 7.81
N VAL A 91 -0.46 -6.26 6.96
CA VAL A 91 -0.66 -5.36 5.82
C VAL A 91 -1.68 -4.32 6.24
N SER A 92 -1.29 -3.05 6.16
CA SER A 92 -2.15 -1.90 6.48
C SER A 92 -2.25 -1.03 5.25
N VAL A 93 -3.41 -1.06 4.59
CA VAL A 93 -3.66 -0.28 3.37
C VAL A 93 -4.26 1.06 3.75
N MET A 94 -3.62 2.14 3.30
CA MET A 94 -4.00 3.51 3.62
C MET A 94 -4.43 4.27 2.36
N PRO A 95 -5.21 5.36 2.49
CA PRO A 95 -5.38 6.30 1.39
C PRO A 95 -4.04 6.90 0.98
N PRO A 96 -3.90 7.31 -0.30
CA PRO A 96 -2.67 7.92 -0.77
C PRO A 96 -2.33 9.18 0.01
N SER A 97 -1.04 9.36 0.29
CA SER A 97 -0.55 10.54 0.99
C SER A 97 -0.85 11.83 0.21
N MET A 98 -1.39 12.84 0.91
CA MET A 98 -1.65 14.16 0.32
C MET A 98 -0.33 14.96 0.22
N ASN A 99 0.07 15.35 -0.99
CA ASN A 99 1.23 16.21 -1.17
C ASN A 99 0.92 17.65 -0.75
N ILE A 100 1.39 18.04 0.45
CA ILE A 100 1.10 19.34 1.08
C ILE A 100 1.46 20.50 0.15
N ALA A 101 2.59 20.42 -0.58
CA ALA A 101 3.04 21.48 -1.48
C ALA A 101 2.08 21.70 -2.66
N LEU A 102 1.53 20.61 -3.22
CA LEU A 102 0.55 20.68 -4.30
C LEU A 102 -0.73 21.40 -3.83
N TYR A 103 -1.28 20.97 -2.69
CA TYR A 103 -2.51 21.56 -2.15
C TYR A 103 -2.33 23.02 -1.74
N ALA A 104 -1.21 23.36 -1.08
CA ALA A 104 -0.90 24.74 -0.72
C ALA A 104 -0.75 25.63 -1.97
N GLY A 105 -0.13 25.12 -3.02
CA GLY A 105 -0.02 25.81 -4.31
C GLY A 105 -1.38 26.08 -4.96
N ILE A 106 -2.26 25.08 -4.98
CA ILE A 106 -3.63 25.22 -5.52
C ILE A 106 -4.40 26.27 -4.70
N ILE A 107 -4.40 26.18 -3.37
CA ILE A 107 -5.12 27.11 -2.50
C ILE A 107 -4.59 28.54 -2.69
N GLY A 108 -3.27 28.72 -2.66
CA GLY A 108 -2.65 30.03 -2.86
C GLY A 108 -2.96 30.62 -4.23
N GLY A 109 -2.91 29.81 -5.29
CA GLY A 109 -3.26 30.22 -6.65
C GLY A 109 -4.73 30.64 -6.78
N VAL A 110 -5.66 29.87 -6.20
CA VAL A 110 -7.09 30.21 -6.20
C VAL A 110 -7.36 31.51 -5.46
N VAL A 111 -6.75 31.71 -4.28
CA VAL A 111 -6.90 32.95 -3.51
C VAL A 111 -6.35 34.15 -4.28
N ALA A 112 -5.16 34.02 -4.89
CA ALA A 112 -4.58 35.09 -5.70
C ALA A 112 -5.46 35.44 -6.92
N ALA A 113 -6.01 34.43 -7.61
CA ALA A 113 -6.92 34.65 -8.72
C ALA A 113 -8.20 35.37 -8.30
N ILE A 114 -8.81 34.98 -7.16
CA ILE A 114 -10.01 35.64 -6.62
C ILE A 114 -9.71 37.11 -6.29
N ILE A 115 -8.55 37.40 -5.69
CA ILE A 115 -8.12 38.77 -5.38
C ILE A 115 -7.95 39.59 -6.66
N VAL A 116 -7.26 39.04 -7.67
CA VAL A 116 -7.06 39.72 -8.96
C VAL A 116 -8.39 39.99 -9.67
N ILE A 117 -9.29 39.01 -9.71
CA ILE A 117 -10.63 39.17 -10.30
C ILE A 117 -11.44 40.23 -9.56
N GLY A 118 -11.40 40.24 -8.23
CA GLY A 118 -12.06 41.27 -7.41
C GLY A 118 -11.54 42.67 -7.71
N ILE A 119 -10.22 42.83 -7.84
CA ILE A 119 -9.60 44.12 -8.20
C ILE A 119 -10.01 44.55 -9.61
N LEU A 120 -10.01 43.64 -10.58
CA LEU A 120 -10.42 43.95 -11.96
C LEU A 120 -11.89 44.35 -12.02
N ALA A 121 -12.78 43.61 -11.34
CA ALA A 121 -14.20 43.94 -11.26
C ALA A 121 -14.43 45.32 -10.63
N TYR A 122 -13.77 45.60 -9.49
CA TYR A 122 -13.81 46.92 -8.86
C TYR A 122 -13.34 48.03 -9.80
N CYS A 123 -12.20 47.83 -10.47
CA CYS A 123 -11.66 48.79 -11.44
C CYS A 123 -12.61 49.01 -12.64
N CYS A 124 -13.25 47.95 -13.14
CA CYS A 124 -14.22 48.07 -14.24
C CYS A 124 -15.49 48.80 -13.79
N CYS A 125 -16.04 48.47 -12.63
CA CYS A 125 -17.24 49.13 -12.08
C CYS A 125 -16.98 50.61 -11.77
N CYS A 126 -15.86 50.95 -11.12
CA CYS A 126 -15.52 52.35 -10.82
C CYS A 126 -15.15 53.17 -12.05
N ARG A 127 -14.78 52.54 -13.17
CA ARG A 127 -14.56 53.24 -14.45
C ARG A 127 -15.88 53.60 -15.12
N GLN A 128 -16.88 52.72 -15.01
CA GLN A 128 -18.20 52.93 -15.61
C GLN A 128 -18.99 54.06 -14.91
N ASP A 129 -18.75 54.27 -13.60
CA ASP A 129 -19.30 55.39 -12.82
C ASP A 129 -18.72 56.76 -13.23
N LYS A 130 -17.53 56.78 -13.87
CA LYS A 130 -16.88 58.04 -14.30
C LYS A 130 -17.24 58.47 -15.72
N ASP A 131 -17.80 57.58 -16.53
CA ASP A 131 -18.25 57.88 -17.90
C ASP A 131 -19.73 58.32 -17.96
N THR A 132 -20.44 58.30 -16.82
CA THR A 132 -21.85 58.73 -16.71
C THR A 132 -21.96 60.01 -15.86
N ASP A 133 -21.24 61.07 -16.26
CA ASP A 133 -21.45 62.45 -15.76
C ASP A 133 -21.17 63.46 -16.89
#